data_AF-A1ZD72-F1
#
_entry.id   AF-A1ZD72-F1
#
_cell.length_a   1.000
_cell.length_b   1.000
_cell.length_c   1.000
_cell.angle_alpha   90.00
_cell.angle_beta   90.00
_cell.angle_gamma   90.00
#
_symmetry.space_group_name_H-M   'P 1'
#
loop_
_entity.id
_entity.type
_entity.pdbx_description
1 polymer ?
#
loop_
_entity_poly.entity_id
_entity_poly.type
_entity_poly.pdbx_seq_one_letter_code
_entity_poly.pdbx_strand_id
1 'polypeptide(L)'
;MSNFIKTYTMKNYHLLFLVSAFALFLNACGAKKQQAKESNELATKQPSKDQGFPALADRYFGEKPPGLIPVEFAPVIIAPERLFEGGTFSPDMKKFYFSRKNGKYKKRTFFVIRYENNQWGNESETHIKYPSYSRDGNTIYKGNKYRERTDSGWTELKSMGPPFTDKHIMGISVSDNGTFFFDEFERPDTVGAISYSRFVNGKYEPRQKIGKEINTGTWIAHPHIAPDESYLIWDVVREDGYGGSDIYISFKNKEGFWLPAINMGGQVNTALQESGVSVTPDGKYLFFSRGEWKVRKDGSTYWVGKPYWVDAQIIENLRPKK
;
A
#
# COMPACT_ATOMS: atom_id res chain seq x y z
N MET A 1 -11.49 56.32 46.88
CA MET A 1 -12.38 57.08 45.98
C MET A 1 -12.46 56.32 44.65
N SER A 2 -13.58 56.18 43.95
CA SER A 2 -14.99 56.22 44.33
C SER A 2 -15.77 55.52 43.21
N ASN A 3 -16.90 54.86 43.50
CA ASN A 3 -17.66 54.15 42.48
C ASN A 3 -18.40 55.10 41.53
N PHE A 4 -18.72 54.65 40.31
CA PHE A 4 -20.10 54.75 39.82
C PHE A 4 -20.43 53.63 38.81
N ILE A 5 -21.63 53.06 38.93
CA ILE A 5 -22.22 52.04 38.06
C ILE A 5 -23.52 52.61 37.50
N LYS A 6 -23.86 52.34 36.22
CA LYS A 6 -25.23 52.49 35.71
C LYS A 6 -25.62 51.45 34.65
N THR A 7 -26.92 51.16 34.61
CA THR A 7 -27.65 50.23 33.73
C THR A 7 -28.96 50.93 33.29
N TYR A 8 -29.79 50.42 32.37
CA TYR A 8 -29.80 49.09 31.73
C TYR A 8 -29.68 49.24 30.18
N THR A 9 -30.51 48.78 29.23
CA THR A 9 -31.81 48.08 29.21
C THR A 9 -31.94 47.33 27.88
N MET A 10 -32.62 46.17 27.87
CA MET A 10 -32.81 45.35 26.65
C MET A 10 -33.98 45.83 25.77
N LYS A 11 -34.00 45.38 24.51
CA LYS A 11 -35.22 45.24 23.70
C LYS A 11 -35.30 43.81 23.15
N ASN A 12 -36.38 43.11 23.46
CA ASN A 12 -36.73 41.84 22.82
C ASN A 12 -37.49 42.12 21.51
N TYR A 13 -37.36 41.22 20.54
CA TYR A 13 -38.33 41.05 19.46
C TYR A 13 -38.74 39.58 19.39
N HIS A 14 -40.03 39.31 19.54
CA HIS A 14 -40.63 37.99 19.31
C HIS A 14 -41.26 37.96 17.92
N LEU A 15 -41.13 36.83 17.22
CA LEU A 15 -42.06 36.47 16.15
C LEU A 15 -42.23 34.95 16.14
N LEU A 16 -43.43 34.48 16.51
CA LEU A 16 -43.88 33.12 16.24
C LEU A 16 -44.49 33.08 14.84
N PHE A 17 -44.48 31.91 14.20
CA PHE A 17 -45.67 31.41 13.52
C PHE A 17 -45.73 29.88 13.61
N LEU A 18 -46.93 29.35 13.90
CA LEU A 18 -47.23 27.93 13.76
C LEU A 18 -47.69 27.64 12.32
N VAL A 19 -47.49 26.40 11.85
CA VAL A 19 -48.33 25.80 10.82
C VAL A 19 -48.72 24.39 11.29
N SER A 20 -50.00 24.08 11.22
CA SER A 20 -50.59 22.83 11.72
C SER A 20 -50.56 21.70 10.68
N ALA A 21 -50.61 20.46 11.15
CA ALA A 21 -50.90 19.32 10.30
C ALA A 21 -52.39 19.24 9.92
N PHE A 22 -52.68 18.78 8.70
CA PHE A 22 -54.02 18.34 8.28
C PHE A 22 -53.86 17.20 7.25
N ALA A 23 -54.84 16.30 7.16
CA ALA A 23 -54.77 15.11 6.30
C ALA A 23 -56.16 14.68 5.79
N LEU A 24 -56.16 13.84 4.74
CA LEU A 24 -57.32 13.13 4.15
C LEU A 24 -58.29 14.05 3.36
N PHE A 25 -59.01 13.60 2.31
CA PHE A 25 -59.10 12.26 1.67
C PHE A 25 -59.62 12.33 0.20
N LEU A 26 -59.29 11.28 -0.58
CA LEU A 26 -60.09 10.64 -1.67
C LEU A 26 -60.24 11.21 -3.11
N ASN A 27 -60.34 10.22 -4.03
CA ASN A 27 -60.97 10.16 -5.37
C ASN A 27 -60.29 10.81 -6.60
N ALA A 28 -60.39 10.23 -7.82
CA ALA A 28 -60.72 8.85 -8.25
C ALA A 28 -60.44 8.64 -9.77
N CYS A 29 -60.35 7.36 -10.20
CA CYS A 29 -60.25 6.88 -11.60
C CYS A 29 -58.97 7.24 -12.38
N GLY A 30 -58.55 6.48 -13.41
CA GLY A 30 -59.07 5.23 -13.99
C GLY A 30 -57.97 4.18 -14.21
N ALA A 31 -58.31 2.96 -14.67
CA ALA A 31 -57.44 1.79 -14.59
C ALA A 31 -57.30 0.99 -15.90
N LYS A 32 -56.18 0.25 -16.02
CA LYS A 32 -56.17 -1.18 -16.43
C LYS A 32 -54.80 -1.85 -16.18
N LYS A 33 -54.82 -3.15 -15.91
CA LYS A 33 -53.65 -4.04 -15.88
C LYS A 33 -53.35 -4.55 -17.29
N GLN A 34 -52.07 -4.81 -17.59
CA GLN A 34 -51.68 -6.08 -18.23
C GLN A 34 -50.24 -6.45 -17.90
N GLN A 35 -49.87 -7.72 -18.13
CA GLN A 35 -48.67 -8.36 -17.61
C GLN A 35 -48.07 -9.25 -18.71
N ALA A 36 -46.89 -8.90 -19.24
CA ALA A 36 -46.16 -9.74 -20.18
C ALA A 36 -44.65 -9.48 -20.16
N LYS A 37 -43.90 -10.58 -20.18
CA LYS A 37 -42.50 -10.80 -20.58
C LYS A 37 -41.72 -9.59 -21.15
N GLU A 38 -40.58 -9.31 -20.51
CA GLU A 38 -39.29 -9.16 -21.21
C GLU A 38 -38.26 -10.09 -20.55
N SER A 39 -37.33 -10.62 -21.34
CA SER A 39 -36.38 -11.67 -20.94
C SER A 39 -35.15 -11.65 -21.82
N ASN A 40 -33.94 -11.65 -21.24
CA ASN A 40 -32.63 -11.47 -21.88
C ASN A 40 -32.54 -10.09 -22.61
N GLU A 41 -31.55 -9.23 -22.40
CA GLU A 41 -30.11 -9.49 -22.29
C GLU A 41 -29.43 -8.44 -21.40
N LEU A 42 -28.76 -8.87 -20.33
CA LEU A 42 -27.66 -8.08 -19.74
C LEU A 42 -26.34 -8.77 -20.08
N ALA A 43 -25.94 -8.63 -21.35
CA ALA A 43 -24.72 -9.23 -21.88
C ALA A 43 -23.48 -8.79 -21.08
N THR A 44 -22.59 -9.75 -20.83
CA THR A 44 -21.36 -9.57 -20.06
C THR A 44 -20.40 -8.59 -20.73
N LYS A 45 -20.42 -7.32 -20.31
CA LYS A 45 -19.33 -6.39 -20.59
C LYS A 45 -18.10 -6.77 -19.75
N GLN A 46 -17.25 -7.63 -20.31
CA GLN A 46 -15.86 -7.72 -19.90
C GLN A 46 -15.24 -6.30 -20.00
N PRO A 47 -14.49 -5.83 -18.98
CA PRO A 47 -13.76 -4.57 -19.11
C PRO A 47 -12.68 -4.70 -20.18
N SER A 48 -12.67 -3.77 -21.14
CA SER A 48 -11.66 -3.70 -22.20
C SER A 48 -10.27 -3.39 -21.65
N LYS A 49 -9.23 -3.95 -22.25
CA LYS A 49 -7.83 -3.82 -21.77
C LYS A 49 -7.25 -2.40 -21.85
N ASP A 50 -7.87 -1.49 -22.60
CA ASP A 50 -7.28 -0.20 -22.98
C ASP A 50 -7.95 1.03 -22.34
N GLN A 51 -8.47 0.92 -21.11
CA GLN A 51 -8.75 2.12 -20.30
C GLN A 51 -7.48 2.61 -19.60
N GLY A 52 -6.71 3.44 -20.30
CA GLY A 52 -5.59 4.18 -19.70
C GLY A 52 -6.06 5.01 -18.49
N PHE A 53 -5.35 4.89 -17.37
CA PHE A 53 -5.72 5.55 -16.12
C PHE A 53 -5.78 7.09 -16.29
N PRO A 54 -6.81 7.78 -15.73
CA PRO A 54 -6.88 9.24 -15.78
C PRO A 54 -5.67 9.84 -15.07
N ALA A 55 -5.15 10.97 -15.60
CA ALA A 55 -3.84 11.53 -15.24
C ALA A 55 -3.56 11.52 -13.71
N LEU A 56 -2.71 10.58 -13.27
CA LEU A 56 -2.47 10.30 -11.85
C LEU A 56 -1.50 11.28 -11.17
N ALA A 57 -1.13 12.40 -11.82
CA ALA A 57 -0.17 13.38 -11.28
C ALA A 57 -0.62 13.95 -9.92
N ASP A 58 -1.90 14.27 -9.77
CA ASP A 58 -2.47 14.83 -8.53
C ASP A 58 -2.55 13.80 -7.37
N ARG A 59 -2.21 12.54 -7.63
CA ARG A 59 -2.27 11.45 -6.62
C ARG A 59 -1.02 11.37 -5.75
N TYR A 60 -0.01 12.18 -6.03
CA TYR A 60 1.21 12.28 -5.23
C TYR A 60 1.13 13.40 -4.17
N PHE A 61 -0.05 13.65 -3.61
CA PHE A 61 -0.34 14.74 -2.65
C PHE A 61 0.03 16.17 -3.12
N GLY A 62 0.25 16.39 -4.43
CA GLY A 62 0.77 17.64 -4.96
C GLY A 62 2.29 17.79 -4.85
N GLU A 63 3.00 16.76 -4.40
CA GLU A 63 4.46 16.73 -4.40
C GLU A 63 5.02 16.78 -5.82
N LYS A 64 6.13 17.49 -6.01
CA LYS A 64 6.83 17.54 -7.30
C LYS A 64 7.48 16.17 -7.60
N PRO A 65 7.24 15.56 -8.78
CA PRO A 65 7.91 14.33 -9.19
C PRO A 65 9.44 14.36 -9.00
N PRO A 66 10.03 13.29 -8.45
CA PRO A 66 11.48 13.12 -8.39
C PRO A 66 12.06 12.84 -9.78
N GLY A 67 13.38 13.01 -9.91
CA GLY A 67 14.14 12.41 -10.99
C GLY A 67 14.78 11.10 -10.54
N LEU A 68 15.95 10.78 -11.11
CA LEU A 68 16.75 9.60 -10.76
C LEU A 68 17.41 9.67 -9.36
N ILE A 69 17.28 10.78 -8.64
CA ILE A 69 17.79 10.95 -7.27
C ILE A 69 16.60 10.88 -6.29
N PRO A 70 16.59 9.95 -5.32
CA PRO A 70 15.49 9.84 -4.37
C PRO A 70 15.34 11.07 -3.47
N VAL A 71 14.09 11.48 -3.25
CA VAL A 71 13.71 12.54 -2.30
C VAL A 71 12.69 12.01 -1.31
N GLU A 72 12.43 12.75 -0.22
CA GLU A 72 11.39 12.39 0.75
C GLU A 72 9.99 12.54 0.13
N PHE A 73 9.10 11.58 0.38
CA PHE A 73 7.72 11.64 -0.14
C PHE A 73 6.76 12.25 0.89
N ALA A 74 6.04 13.31 0.51
CA ALA A 74 4.99 13.95 1.31
C ALA A 74 5.34 14.16 2.81
N PRO A 75 6.55 14.62 3.16
CA PRO A 75 7.11 14.45 4.51
C PRO A 75 6.28 15.14 5.60
N VAL A 76 5.65 16.28 5.29
CA VAL A 76 4.76 17.02 6.21
C VAL A 76 3.45 16.26 6.47
N ILE A 77 2.95 15.52 5.48
CA ILE A 77 1.64 14.84 5.53
C ILE A 77 1.81 13.47 6.21
N ILE A 78 2.71 12.62 5.72
CA ILE A 78 2.77 11.22 6.18
C ILE A 78 3.85 10.97 7.24
N ALA A 79 4.91 11.79 7.33
CA ALA A 79 6.05 11.57 8.21
C ALA A 79 6.51 12.78 9.08
N PRO A 80 5.62 13.68 9.58
CA PRO A 80 6.04 14.96 10.17
C PRO A 80 6.95 14.85 11.41
N GLU A 81 6.82 13.76 12.17
CA GLU A 81 7.61 13.47 13.38
C GLU A 81 8.76 12.45 13.11
N ARG A 82 9.06 12.10 11.84
CA ARG A 82 10.00 11.02 11.42
C ARG A 82 9.65 9.61 11.94
N LEU A 83 8.35 9.35 12.07
CA LEU A 83 7.80 8.13 12.71
C LEU A 83 7.35 7.05 11.72
N PHE A 84 7.74 7.14 10.45
CA PHE A 84 7.19 6.31 9.38
C PHE A 84 7.80 4.91 9.35
N GLU A 85 6.94 3.88 9.44
CA GLU A 85 7.31 2.45 9.45
C GLU A 85 6.82 1.69 8.19
N GLY A 86 6.58 2.42 7.09
CA GLY A 86 6.13 1.86 5.80
C GLY A 86 4.74 2.35 5.35
N GLY A 87 4.49 2.30 4.04
CA GLY A 87 3.24 2.73 3.43
C GLY A 87 3.18 2.47 1.92
N THR A 88 1.97 2.47 1.34
CA THR A 88 1.71 2.11 -0.06
C THR A 88 0.36 2.64 -0.56
N PHE A 89 0.19 2.74 -1.88
CA PHE A 89 -1.08 3.08 -2.53
C PHE A 89 -1.98 1.85 -2.72
N SER A 90 -3.30 2.05 -2.74
CA SER A 90 -4.20 1.08 -3.39
C SER A 90 -4.06 1.14 -4.92
N PRO A 91 -4.37 0.07 -5.68
CA PRO A 91 -4.17 0.04 -7.14
C PRO A 91 -4.92 1.12 -7.92
N ASP A 92 -6.06 1.60 -7.41
CA ASP A 92 -6.82 2.73 -7.97
C ASP A 92 -6.21 4.12 -7.70
N MET A 93 -5.11 4.18 -6.95
CA MET A 93 -4.45 5.38 -6.41
C MET A 93 -5.43 6.39 -5.80
N LYS A 94 -6.48 5.87 -5.13
CA LYS A 94 -7.44 6.67 -4.34
C LYS A 94 -7.24 6.56 -2.84
N LYS A 95 -6.30 5.73 -2.36
CA LYS A 95 -6.00 5.54 -0.94
C LYS A 95 -4.50 5.40 -0.78
N PHE A 96 -3.94 6.03 0.25
CA PHE A 96 -2.58 5.80 0.69
C PHE A 96 -2.61 5.28 2.13
N TYR A 97 -2.09 4.09 2.34
CA TYR A 97 -2.00 3.41 3.64
C TYR A 97 -0.60 3.56 4.20
N PHE A 98 -0.46 3.84 5.50
CA PHE A 98 0.85 3.94 6.15
C PHE A 98 0.76 3.63 7.64
N SER A 99 1.92 3.45 8.30
CA SER A 99 2.00 3.24 9.74
C SER A 99 2.95 4.23 10.43
N ARG A 100 2.57 4.64 11.65
CA ARG A 100 3.41 5.44 12.54
C ARG A 100 3.54 4.79 13.92
N LYS A 101 4.66 5.02 14.60
CA LYS A 101 4.96 4.53 15.96
C LYS A 101 5.95 5.46 16.66
N ASN A 102 5.97 5.41 18.00
CA ASN A 102 6.73 6.31 18.87
C ASN A 102 6.15 7.73 18.85
N GLY A 103 6.83 8.70 19.46
CA GLY A 103 6.26 10.04 19.70
C GLY A 103 4.94 9.93 20.48
N LYS A 104 3.87 10.54 19.97
CA LYS A 104 2.51 10.39 20.51
C LYS A 104 1.93 8.96 20.40
N TYR A 105 2.43 8.14 19.48
CA TYR A 105 1.94 6.79 19.21
C TYR A 105 2.69 5.73 20.06
N LYS A 106 2.20 5.48 21.29
CA LYS A 106 2.77 4.45 22.20
C LYS A 106 2.75 3.02 21.64
N LYS A 107 1.89 2.73 20.66
CA LYS A 107 1.82 1.49 19.88
C LYS A 107 1.88 1.85 18.39
N ARG A 108 2.17 0.88 17.51
CA ARG A 108 2.11 1.08 16.06
C ARG A 108 0.65 1.28 15.62
N THR A 109 0.35 2.48 15.13
CA THR A 109 -0.96 2.85 14.58
C THR A 109 -0.89 2.88 13.06
N PHE A 110 -2.00 2.50 12.40
CA PHE A 110 -2.12 2.43 10.95
C PHE A 110 -3.16 3.43 10.47
N PHE A 111 -2.87 4.09 9.36
CA PHE A 111 -3.64 5.18 8.81
C PHE A 111 -3.99 4.94 7.35
N VAL A 112 -5.07 5.56 6.91
CA VAL A 112 -5.41 5.74 5.50
C VAL A 112 -5.82 7.19 5.24
N ILE A 113 -5.24 7.80 4.21
CA ILE A 113 -5.75 9.03 3.59
C ILE A 113 -6.45 8.63 2.29
N ARG A 114 -7.52 9.34 1.93
CA ARG A 114 -8.44 9.00 0.82
C ARG A 114 -8.52 10.14 -0.19
N TYR A 115 -8.58 9.82 -1.47
CA TYR A 115 -8.78 10.76 -2.57
C TYR A 115 -10.21 10.64 -3.08
N GLU A 116 -11.02 11.64 -2.78
CA GLU A 116 -12.45 11.70 -3.05
C GLU A 116 -12.77 13.12 -3.55
N ASN A 117 -13.74 13.28 -4.46
CA ASN A 117 -14.11 14.58 -5.03
C ASN A 117 -12.93 15.42 -5.61
N ASN A 118 -11.96 14.73 -6.22
CA ASN A 118 -10.72 15.30 -6.77
C ASN A 118 -9.76 15.95 -5.75
N GLN A 119 -9.84 15.59 -4.47
CA GLN A 119 -8.92 16.07 -3.44
C GLN A 119 -8.52 14.95 -2.47
N TRP A 120 -7.34 15.07 -1.85
CA TRP A 120 -6.97 14.24 -0.69
C TRP A 120 -7.62 14.79 0.57
N GLY A 121 -8.32 13.93 1.32
CA GLY A 121 -8.90 14.26 2.62
C GLY A 121 -7.89 14.18 3.77
N ASN A 122 -8.40 14.18 5.01
CA ASN A 122 -7.59 13.99 6.21
C ASN A 122 -7.17 12.52 6.41
N GLU A 123 -6.16 12.29 7.25
CA GLU A 123 -5.81 10.95 7.74
C GLU A 123 -6.90 10.39 8.67
N SER A 124 -7.11 9.08 8.58
CA SER A 124 -8.04 8.32 9.43
C SER A 124 -7.38 7.02 9.88
N GLU A 125 -7.59 6.60 11.14
CA GLU A 125 -7.07 5.31 11.61
C GLU A 125 -7.76 4.15 10.88
N THR A 126 -7.01 3.05 10.69
CA THR A 126 -7.52 1.84 10.02
C THR A 126 -6.97 0.57 10.66
N HIS A 127 -7.76 -0.52 10.59
CA HIS A 127 -7.33 -1.85 10.99
C HIS A 127 -6.52 -2.58 9.90
N ILE A 128 -6.43 -2.01 8.70
CA ILE A 128 -5.66 -2.56 7.56
C ILE A 128 -4.16 -2.30 7.80
N LYS A 129 -3.33 -3.35 7.71
CA LYS A 129 -1.92 -3.31 8.09
C LYS A 129 -1.05 -3.84 6.95
N TYR A 130 -0.19 -2.98 6.41
CA TYR A 130 0.73 -3.29 5.30
C TYR A 130 0.03 -4.05 4.15
N PRO A 131 -0.96 -3.44 3.49
CA PRO A 131 -1.74 -4.13 2.48
C PRO A 131 -0.90 -4.39 1.22
N SER A 132 -0.60 -5.65 0.94
CA SER A 132 -0.15 -6.08 -0.39
C SER A 132 -1.37 -6.39 -1.25
N TYR A 133 -1.47 -5.84 -2.45
CA TYR A 133 -2.69 -5.90 -3.27
C TYR A 133 -2.57 -6.87 -4.44
N SER A 134 -3.67 -7.55 -4.76
CA SER A 134 -3.90 -8.09 -6.12
C SER A 134 -4.05 -6.94 -7.11
N ARG A 135 -3.67 -7.16 -8.38
CA ARG A 135 -3.69 -6.11 -9.42
C ARG A 135 -5.07 -5.48 -9.66
N ASP A 136 -6.14 -6.25 -9.53
CA ASP A 136 -7.52 -5.77 -9.65
C ASP A 136 -8.01 -4.97 -8.42
N GLY A 137 -7.23 -4.95 -7.34
CA GLY A 137 -7.57 -4.30 -6.08
C GLY A 137 -8.69 -4.97 -5.29
N ASN A 138 -9.10 -6.19 -5.64
CA ASN A 138 -10.18 -6.91 -4.95
C ASN A 138 -9.68 -7.85 -3.84
N THR A 139 -8.38 -8.12 -3.74
CA THR A 139 -7.77 -8.89 -2.65
C THR A 139 -6.64 -8.11 -1.98
N ILE A 140 -6.59 -8.13 -0.65
CA ILE A 140 -5.42 -7.73 0.14
C ILE A 140 -4.80 -8.98 0.77
N TYR A 141 -3.51 -9.18 0.54
CA TYR A 141 -2.66 -10.17 1.20
C TYR A 141 -1.93 -9.55 2.40
N LYS A 142 -1.64 -10.38 3.41
CA LYS A 142 -0.92 -10.00 4.62
C LYS A 142 -0.26 -11.24 5.24
N GLY A 143 0.98 -11.52 4.86
CA GLY A 143 1.63 -12.80 5.16
C GLY A 143 0.83 -13.95 4.53
N ASN A 144 0.62 -15.04 5.25
CA ASN A 144 -0.14 -16.21 4.79
C ASN A 144 -1.67 -16.09 4.89
N LYS A 145 -2.20 -14.86 4.88
CA LYS A 145 -3.64 -14.57 4.96
C LYS A 145 -4.07 -13.55 3.92
N TYR A 146 -5.32 -13.66 3.48
CA TYR A 146 -5.93 -12.72 2.53
C TYR A 146 -7.30 -12.25 3.03
N ARG A 147 -7.80 -11.16 2.44
CA ARG A 147 -9.17 -10.68 2.57
C ARG A 147 -9.66 -10.19 1.22
N GLU A 148 -10.92 -10.46 0.88
CA GLU A 148 -11.54 -9.99 -0.36
C GLU A 148 -12.31 -8.70 -0.11
N ARG A 149 -12.51 -7.93 -1.17
CA ARG A 149 -13.29 -6.71 -1.18
C ARG A 149 -14.79 -7.03 -1.21
N THR A 150 -15.58 -6.23 -0.52
CA THR A 150 -17.05 -6.26 -0.55
C THR A 150 -17.59 -4.86 -0.88
N ASP A 151 -18.87 -4.75 -1.21
CA ASP A 151 -19.54 -3.45 -1.45
C ASP A 151 -19.43 -2.52 -0.23
N SER A 152 -19.40 -3.10 0.98
CA SER A 152 -19.28 -2.42 2.26
C SER A 152 -17.84 -2.28 2.80
N GLY A 153 -16.83 -2.85 2.13
CA GLY A 153 -15.44 -2.81 2.58
C GLY A 153 -14.62 -4.06 2.25
N TRP A 154 -14.35 -4.88 3.27
CA TRP A 154 -13.49 -6.06 3.18
C TRP A 154 -13.99 -7.20 4.06
N THR A 155 -13.74 -8.45 3.66
CA THR A 155 -13.95 -9.62 4.51
C THR A 155 -13.00 -9.66 5.70
N GLU A 156 -13.29 -10.57 6.64
CA GLU A 156 -12.30 -11.05 7.59
C GLU A 156 -11.11 -11.75 6.91
N LEU A 157 -10.01 -11.92 7.66
CA LEU A 157 -8.79 -12.57 7.17
C LEU A 157 -8.95 -14.09 7.05
N LYS A 158 -9.07 -14.57 5.82
CA LYS A 158 -9.02 -15.99 5.44
C LYS A 158 -7.56 -16.48 5.40
N SER A 159 -7.34 -17.76 5.67
CA SER A 159 -6.04 -18.41 5.46
C SER A 159 -5.81 -18.65 3.97
N MET A 160 -4.60 -18.42 3.46
CA MET A 160 -4.24 -18.79 2.08
C MET A 160 -4.09 -20.30 1.90
N GLY A 161 -4.00 -21.08 2.99
CA GLY A 161 -3.78 -22.52 2.96
C GLY A 161 -2.36 -22.92 2.54
N PRO A 162 -2.09 -24.22 2.33
CA PRO A 162 -0.84 -24.69 1.77
C PRO A 162 -0.58 -24.13 0.37
N PRO A 163 0.67 -23.80 -0.01
CA PRO A 163 1.90 -23.99 0.77
C PRO A 163 2.13 -22.95 1.90
N PHE A 164 1.43 -21.82 1.89
CA PHE A 164 1.76 -20.62 2.68
C PHE A 164 1.67 -20.77 4.21
N THR A 165 1.07 -21.84 4.71
CA THR A 165 0.88 -22.10 6.15
C THR A 165 2.07 -22.78 6.85
N ASP A 166 3.13 -23.13 6.12
CA ASP A 166 4.29 -23.89 6.64
C ASP A 166 5.31 -23.06 7.44
N LYS A 167 5.52 -21.80 7.06
CA LYS A 167 6.47 -20.86 7.66
C LYS A 167 5.83 -19.50 7.90
N HIS A 168 6.51 -18.63 8.66
CA HIS A 168 6.11 -17.23 8.74
C HIS A 168 6.50 -16.48 7.47
N ILE A 169 5.53 -15.76 6.91
CA ILE A 169 5.71 -14.81 5.80
C ILE A 169 5.43 -13.42 6.35
N MET A 170 6.41 -12.53 6.22
CA MET A 170 6.34 -11.13 6.63
C MET A 170 5.96 -10.25 5.42
N GLY A 171 6.74 -10.32 4.35
CA GLY A 171 6.52 -9.67 3.05
C GLY A 171 6.02 -10.65 1.99
N ILE A 172 5.07 -10.20 1.18
CA ILE A 172 4.48 -10.97 0.07
C ILE A 172 4.06 -10.05 -1.08
N SER A 173 4.34 -10.46 -2.31
CA SER A 173 3.97 -9.77 -3.56
C SER A 173 3.52 -10.81 -4.60
N VAL A 174 2.78 -10.39 -5.63
CA VAL A 174 2.13 -11.27 -6.60
C VAL A 174 2.22 -10.71 -8.02
N SER A 175 2.48 -11.56 -9.01
CA SER A 175 2.54 -11.20 -10.43
C SER A 175 1.17 -11.30 -11.12
N ASP A 176 1.08 -10.83 -12.38
CA ASP A 176 -0.09 -11.02 -13.24
C ASP A 176 -0.42 -12.51 -13.48
N ASN A 177 0.58 -13.37 -13.41
CA ASN A 177 0.43 -14.83 -13.55
C ASN A 177 -0.13 -15.49 -12.27
N GLY A 178 -0.34 -14.72 -11.20
CA GLY A 178 -0.68 -15.24 -9.88
C GLY A 178 0.50 -15.89 -9.14
N THR A 179 1.75 -15.74 -9.62
CA THR A 179 2.92 -16.24 -8.89
C THR A 179 3.17 -15.36 -7.67
N PHE A 180 3.09 -15.95 -6.48
CA PHE A 180 3.49 -15.27 -5.25
C PHE A 180 5.00 -15.35 -5.05
N PHE A 181 5.60 -14.24 -4.63
CA PHE A 181 6.96 -14.12 -4.12
C PHE A 181 6.90 -13.63 -2.67
N PHE A 182 7.58 -14.32 -1.76
CA PHE A 182 7.42 -14.13 -0.32
C PHE A 182 8.70 -14.48 0.45
N ASP A 183 8.90 -13.82 1.58
CA ASP A 183 10.03 -14.10 2.45
C ASP A 183 9.83 -15.31 3.39
N GLU A 184 10.95 -15.86 3.86
CA GLU A 184 11.06 -16.89 4.88
C GLU A 184 11.67 -16.29 6.15
N PHE A 185 10.80 -15.80 7.02
CA PHE A 185 11.23 -15.17 8.26
C PHE A 185 11.29 -16.18 9.41
N GLU A 186 12.50 -16.62 9.74
CA GLU A 186 12.80 -17.48 10.90
C GLU A 186 13.60 -16.71 11.95
N ARG A 187 13.41 -17.05 13.24
CA ARG A 187 14.14 -16.47 14.38
C ARG A 187 14.85 -17.59 15.15
N PRO A 188 16.03 -17.34 15.74
CA PRO A 188 16.72 -16.05 15.80
C PRO A 188 17.54 -15.71 14.54
N ASP A 189 17.99 -16.73 13.81
CA ASP A 189 19.03 -16.64 12.79
C ASP A 189 18.50 -16.11 11.45
N THR A 190 18.38 -14.80 11.39
CA THR A 190 17.70 -14.01 10.34
C THR A 190 18.57 -13.87 9.08
N VAL A 191 19.05 -14.98 8.53
CA VAL A 191 19.56 -15.05 7.15
C VAL A 191 18.44 -14.64 6.18
N GLY A 192 17.24 -15.20 6.40
CA GLY A 192 16.09 -15.03 5.52
C GLY A 192 16.24 -15.79 4.20
N ALA A 193 15.22 -15.68 3.36
CA ALA A 193 15.23 -16.07 1.96
C ALA A 193 13.97 -15.55 1.28
N ILE A 194 14.01 -15.34 -0.04
CA ILE A 194 12.81 -15.26 -0.87
C ILE A 194 12.56 -16.61 -1.53
N SER A 195 11.29 -17.01 -1.46
CA SER A 195 10.72 -18.17 -2.12
C SER A 195 9.52 -17.76 -2.96
N TYR A 196 9.10 -18.63 -3.86
CA TYR A 196 7.91 -18.42 -4.67
C TYR A 196 6.99 -19.64 -4.71
N SER A 197 5.78 -19.42 -5.21
CA SER A 197 4.82 -20.46 -5.56
C SER A 197 3.99 -19.99 -6.76
N ARG A 198 4.02 -20.76 -7.85
CA ARG A 198 3.22 -20.48 -9.06
C ARG A 198 1.79 -20.98 -8.88
N PHE A 199 0.83 -20.31 -9.50
CA PHE A 199 -0.53 -20.82 -9.64
C PHE A 199 -0.65 -21.65 -10.93
N VAL A 200 -0.76 -22.97 -10.81
CA VAL A 200 -0.74 -23.93 -11.92
C VAL A 200 -1.87 -24.93 -11.76
N ASN A 201 -2.67 -25.14 -12.82
CA ASN A 201 -3.79 -26.09 -12.84
C ASN A 201 -4.76 -25.93 -11.65
N GLY A 202 -5.10 -24.68 -11.32
CA GLY A 202 -6.07 -24.33 -10.28
C GLY A 202 -5.55 -24.42 -8.83
N LYS A 203 -4.26 -24.66 -8.62
CA LYS A 203 -3.64 -24.76 -7.29
C LYS A 203 -2.27 -24.08 -7.24
N TYR A 204 -1.78 -23.83 -6.03
CA TYR A 204 -0.42 -23.35 -5.81
C TYR A 204 0.57 -24.52 -5.80
N GLU A 205 1.70 -24.35 -6.50
CA GLU A 205 2.84 -25.27 -6.41
C GLU A 205 3.46 -25.26 -5.00
N PRO A 206 4.12 -26.34 -4.55
CA PRO A 206 4.94 -26.29 -3.35
C PRO A 206 5.95 -25.13 -3.39
N ARG A 207 6.23 -24.56 -2.20
CA ARG A 207 7.24 -23.53 -1.94
C ARG A 207 8.56 -23.88 -2.63
N GLN A 208 9.02 -23.02 -3.53
CA GLN A 208 10.31 -23.14 -4.22
C GLN A 208 11.22 -22.00 -3.78
N LYS A 209 12.31 -22.33 -3.08
CA LYS A 209 13.34 -21.35 -2.66
C LYS A 209 14.19 -20.94 -3.87
N ILE A 210 14.39 -19.65 -4.05
CA ILE A 210 15.21 -19.11 -5.15
C ILE A 210 16.70 -19.40 -4.87
N GLY A 211 17.52 -19.47 -5.91
CA GLY A 211 18.95 -19.71 -5.78
C GLY A 211 19.73 -18.53 -5.21
N LYS A 212 21.05 -18.71 -5.13
CA LYS A 212 22.02 -17.75 -4.57
C LYS A 212 22.04 -16.39 -5.28
N GLU A 213 21.56 -16.33 -6.51
CA GLU A 213 21.47 -15.11 -7.31
C GLU A 213 20.61 -14.03 -6.63
N ILE A 214 19.60 -14.43 -5.87
CA ILE A 214 18.80 -13.59 -4.97
C ILE A 214 19.16 -13.87 -3.51
N ASN A 215 19.17 -15.16 -3.11
CA ASN A 215 19.35 -15.61 -1.72
C ASN A 215 20.83 -15.66 -1.28
N THR A 216 21.47 -14.48 -1.26
CA THR A 216 22.79 -14.23 -0.70
C THR A 216 22.71 -13.00 0.21
N GLY A 217 23.29 -13.07 1.41
CA GLY A 217 23.22 -12.03 2.44
C GLY A 217 22.51 -12.49 3.72
N THR A 218 22.10 -11.53 4.55
CA THR A 218 21.21 -11.72 5.70
C THR A 218 20.05 -10.73 5.64
N TRP A 219 19.02 -10.89 6.47
CA TRP A 219 17.81 -10.06 6.47
C TRP A 219 17.11 -9.95 5.10
N ILE A 220 17.17 -11.01 4.29
CA ILE A 220 16.51 -11.07 2.97
C ILE A 220 14.98 -10.99 3.15
N ALA A 221 14.36 -9.86 2.80
CA ALA A 221 12.97 -9.55 3.14
C ALA A 221 12.24 -8.65 2.12
N HIS A 222 10.92 -8.55 2.28
CA HIS A 222 10.03 -7.63 1.52
C HIS A 222 10.16 -7.71 -0.02
N PRO A 223 10.02 -8.89 -0.64
CA PRO A 223 10.06 -9.01 -2.10
C PRO A 223 8.94 -8.22 -2.78
N HIS A 224 9.29 -7.48 -3.81
CA HIS A 224 8.40 -6.83 -4.78
C HIS A 224 8.68 -7.39 -6.18
N ILE A 225 7.73 -8.16 -6.72
CA ILE A 225 7.82 -8.72 -8.07
C ILE A 225 7.22 -7.76 -9.10
N ALA A 226 7.86 -7.62 -10.26
CA ALA A 226 7.25 -6.95 -11.40
C ALA A 226 5.94 -7.67 -11.82
N PRO A 227 4.92 -6.97 -12.34
CA PRO A 227 3.68 -7.62 -12.77
C PRO A 227 3.91 -8.69 -13.86
N ASP A 228 4.88 -8.46 -14.76
CA ASP A 228 5.32 -9.39 -15.81
C ASP A 228 6.41 -10.38 -15.35
N GLU A 229 6.81 -10.32 -14.08
CA GLU A 229 7.95 -11.01 -13.48
C GLU A 229 9.32 -10.73 -14.14
N SER A 230 9.47 -9.64 -14.92
CA SER A 230 10.74 -9.31 -15.60
C SER A 230 11.85 -8.86 -14.65
N TYR A 231 11.49 -8.42 -13.44
CA TYR A 231 12.41 -8.14 -12.34
C TYR A 231 11.80 -8.49 -10.97
N LEU A 232 12.66 -8.65 -9.97
CA LEU A 232 12.34 -8.74 -8.55
C LEU A 232 13.21 -7.72 -7.80
N ILE A 233 12.63 -6.97 -6.87
CA ILE A 233 13.34 -6.02 -5.99
C ILE A 233 13.08 -6.42 -4.53
N TRP A 234 14.08 -6.30 -3.65
CA TRP A 234 13.95 -6.65 -2.23
C TRP A 234 14.99 -5.91 -1.37
N ASP A 235 14.84 -5.96 -0.04
CA ASP A 235 15.87 -5.49 0.90
C ASP A 235 16.68 -6.63 1.51
N VAL A 236 17.99 -6.41 1.68
CA VAL A 236 18.97 -7.40 2.15
C VAL A 236 20.22 -6.73 2.71
N VAL A 237 20.80 -7.29 3.77
CA VAL A 237 22.12 -6.91 4.29
C VAL A 237 23.19 -7.78 3.63
N ARG A 238 24.22 -7.17 3.02
CA ARG A 238 25.37 -7.87 2.43
C ARG A 238 26.69 -7.15 2.72
N GLU A 239 27.80 -7.88 2.56
CA GLU A 239 29.16 -7.35 2.69
C GLU A 239 29.51 -6.32 1.60
N ASP A 240 28.84 -6.37 0.44
CA ASP A 240 28.92 -5.41 -0.67
C ASP A 240 27.86 -4.27 -0.60
N GLY A 241 27.20 -4.10 0.55
CA GLY A 241 26.20 -3.05 0.79
C GLY A 241 26.77 -1.69 1.23
N TYR A 242 25.93 -0.66 1.27
CA TYR A 242 26.28 0.71 1.68
C TYR A 242 26.16 0.95 3.20
N GLY A 243 25.44 0.10 3.94
CA GLY A 243 25.58 0.05 5.40
C GLY A 243 24.56 -0.81 6.14
N GLY A 244 23.27 -0.53 5.97
CA GLY A 244 22.20 -1.27 6.64
C GLY A 244 21.69 -2.44 5.79
N SER A 245 20.36 -2.56 5.71
CA SER A 245 19.72 -3.28 4.61
C SER A 245 19.73 -2.38 3.38
N ASP A 246 20.24 -2.92 2.28
CA ASP A 246 20.33 -2.27 0.98
C ASP A 246 19.21 -2.81 0.07
N ILE A 247 18.73 -1.98 -0.87
CA ILE A 247 17.83 -2.43 -1.93
C ILE A 247 18.64 -3.08 -3.06
N TYR A 248 18.29 -4.32 -3.41
CA TYR A 248 18.85 -5.06 -4.54
C TYR A 248 17.76 -5.41 -5.56
N ILE A 249 18.17 -5.53 -6.83
CA ILE A 249 17.32 -5.93 -7.95
C ILE A 249 17.92 -7.11 -8.72
N SER A 250 17.08 -8.03 -9.19
CA SER A 250 17.44 -9.07 -10.16
C SER A 250 16.47 -9.03 -11.33
N PHE A 251 16.97 -9.31 -12.53
CA PHE A 251 16.19 -9.36 -13.77
C PHE A 251 16.12 -10.81 -14.27
N LYS A 252 15.03 -11.18 -14.96
CA LYS A 252 15.01 -12.44 -15.72
C LYS A 252 15.70 -12.27 -17.08
N ASN A 253 16.41 -13.31 -17.52
CA ASN A 253 16.84 -13.45 -18.92
C ASN A 253 15.68 -13.95 -19.82
N LYS A 254 15.94 -14.12 -21.13
CA LYS A 254 14.91 -14.56 -22.10
C LYS A 254 14.43 -15.98 -21.83
N GLU A 255 15.28 -16.76 -21.18
CA GLU A 255 15.11 -18.16 -20.80
C GLU A 255 14.35 -18.32 -19.46
N GLY A 256 14.03 -17.21 -18.79
CA GLY A 256 13.22 -17.17 -17.56
C GLY A 256 14.01 -17.34 -16.25
N PHE A 257 15.34 -17.45 -16.32
CA PHE A 257 16.21 -17.55 -15.15
C PHE A 257 16.53 -16.17 -14.57
N TRP A 258 16.63 -16.10 -13.24
CA TRP A 258 17.11 -14.92 -12.53
C TRP A 258 18.61 -14.70 -12.78
N LEU A 259 18.96 -13.46 -13.12
CA LEU A 259 20.35 -13.01 -13.23
C LEU A 259 20.92 -12.63 -11.84
N PRO A 260 22.25 -12.56 -11.67
CA PRO A 260 22.86 -12.12 -10.42
C PRO A 260 22.31 -10.77 -9.95
N ALA A 261 21.99 -10.66 -8.66
CA ALA A 261 21.49 -9.42 -8.07
C ALA A 261 22.46 -8.25 -8.23
N ILE A 262 21.89 -7.08 -8.52
CA ILE A 262 22.57 -5.80 -8.68
C ILE A 262 22.18 -4.90 -7.49
N ASN A 263 23.17 -4.33 -6.81
CA ASN A 263 22.94 -3.30 -5.79
C ASN A 263 22.37 -2.04 -6.48
N MET A 264 21.29 -1.45 -5.98
CA MET A 264 20.68 -0.27 -6.61
C MET A 264 21.51 1.03 -6.49
N GLY A 265 22.65 0.98 -5.80
CA GLY A 265 23.70 1.99 -5.83
C GLY A 265 23.48 3.15 -4.85
N GLY A 266 24.55 3.88 -4.54
CA GLY A 266 24.61 4.92 -3.51
C GLY A 266 23.74 6.18 -3.70
N GLN A 267 22.82 6.18 -4.66
CA GLN A 267 21.71 7.14 -4.74
C GLN A 267 20.48 6.60 -3.99
N VAL A 268 20.21 5.30 -4.12
CA VAL A 268 19.13 4.58 -3.45
C VAL A 268 19.57 4.10 -2.07
N ASN A 269 20.73 3.45 -1.99
CA ASN A 269 21.23 2.83 -0.76
C ASN A 269 22.18 3.77 0.00
N THR A 270 22.18 3.70 1.33
CA THR A 270 22.97 4.60 2.18
C THR A 270 23.56 3.88 3.40
N ALA A 271 24.23 4.62 4.29
CA ALA A 271 24.69 4.09 5.59
C ALA A 271 23.54 3.79 6.59
N LEU A 272 22.28 3.99 6.19
CA LEU A 272 21.09 3.68 6.97
C LEU A 272 20.50 2.33 6.51
N GLN A 273 19.31 1.97 6.99
CA GLN A 273 18.53 0.85 6.47
C GLN A 273 17.50 1.36 5.47
N GLU A 274 17.64 0.97 4.20
CA GLU A 274 16.58 1.00 3.20
C GLU A 274 15.74 -0.29 3.28
N SER A 275 14.41 -0.19 3.22
CA SER A 275 13.50 -1.35 3.33
C SER A 275 12.07 -1.08 2.85
N GLY A 276 11.31 -2.15 2.62
CA GLY A 276 9.89 -2.09 2.26
C GLY A 276 9.65 -1.52 0.87
N VAL A 277 10.44 -1.98 -0.10
CA VAL A 277 10.46 -1.48 -1.47
C VAL A 277 9.18 -1.83 -2.26
N SER A 278 8.69 -0.92 -3.10
CA SER A 278 7.59 -1.17 -4.04
C SER A 278 7.57 -0.16 -5.20
N VAL A 279 7.14 -0.59 -6.40
CA VAL A 279 6.81 0.34 -7.49
C VAL A 279 5.35 0.77 -7.41
N THR A 280 5.04 2.02 -7.79
CA THR A 280 3.67 2.56 -7.79
C THR A 280 2.75 1.82 -8.76
N PRO A 281 1.42 1.77 -8.52
CA PRO A 281 0.46 1.08 -9.40
C PRO A 281 0.45 1.57 -10.86
N ASP A 282 0.95 2.78 -11.13
CA ASP A 282 1.08 3.37 -12.45
C ASP A 282 2.47 3.18 -13.10
N GLY A 283 3.36 2.45 -12.43
CA GLY A 283 4.71 2.11 -12.89
C GLY A 283 5.74 3.23 -12.83
N LYS A 284 5.39 4.45 -12.37
CA LYS A 284 6.26 5.64 -12.55
C LYS A 284 7.33 5.83 -11.49
N TYR A 285 7.14 5.36 -10.26
CA TYR A 285 8.08 5.64 -9.17
C TYR A 285 8.35 4.40 -8.33
N LEU A 286 9.61 4.27 -7.90
CA LEU A 286 10.00 3.35 -6.84
C LEU A 286 9.83 4.07 -5.49
N PHE A 287 9.18 3.40 -4.53
CA PHE A 287 8.93 3.84 -3.17
C PHE A 287 9.66 2.92 -2.19
N PHE A 288 10.23 3.48 -1.13
CA PHE A 288 10.89 2.73 -0.06
C PHE A 288 10.91 3.51 1.26
N SER A 289 11.20 2.82 2.36
CA SER A 289 11.50 3.42 3.66
C SER A 289 13.01 3.54 3.82
N ARG A 290 13.51 4.67 4.34
CA ARG A 290 14.91 4.85 4.78
C ARG A 290 14.90 5.26 6.26
N GLY A 291 15.70 4.60 7.09
CA GLY A 291 15.71 4.86 8.53
C GLY A 291 16.71 4.01 9.31
N GLU A 292 16.60 4.03 10.63
CA GLU A 292 17.52 3.33 11.53
C GLU A 292 16.85 2.95 12.86
N TRP A 293 17.42 1.94 13.54
CA TRP A 293 17.04 1.57 14.89
C TRP A 293 17.85 2.35 15.92
N LYS A 294 17.20 3.29 16.62
CA LYS A 294 17.74 3.98 17.78
C LYS A 294 17.50 3.18 19.06
N VAL A 295 18.39 3.32 20.04
CA VAL A 295 18.26 2.73 21.38
C VAL A 295 17.72 3.79 22.36
N ARG A 296 16.82 3.42 23.27
CA ARG A 296 16.34 4.25 24.38
C ARG A 296 17.25 4.12 25.61
N LYS A 297 17.07 5.02 26.59
CA LYS A 297 17.74 4.95 27.90
C LYS A 297 17.43 3.65 28.68
N ASP A 298 16.34 2.97 28.37
CA ASP A 298 15.94 1.68 28.95
C ASP A 298 16.47 0.45 28.17
N GLY A 299 17.34 0.65 27.16
CA GLY A 299 17.88 -0.39 26.29
C GLY A 299 16.94 -0.88 25.18
N SER A 300 15.65 -0.50 25.20
CA SER A 300 14.71 -0.90 24.14
C SER A 300 14.97 -0.12 22.84
N THR A 301 14.80 -0.79 21.69
CA THR A 301 15.01 -0.17 20.38
C THR A 301 13.74 0.48 19.82
N TYR A 302 13.93 1.40 18.88
CA TYR A 302 12.85 1.96 18.07
C TYR A 302 13.32 2.42 16.70
N TRP A 303 12.49 2.17 15.70
CA TRP A 303 12.68 2.68 14.35
C TRP A 303 12.43 4.19 14.31
N VAL A 304 13.33 4.90 13.62
CA VAL A 304 13.16 6.28 13.15
C VAL A 304 13.34 6.24 11.64
N GLY A 305 12.34 6.66 10.88
CA GLY A 305 12.36 6.48 9.43
C GLY A 305 11.43 7.40 8.67
N LYS A 306 11.68 7.44 7.36
CA LYS A 306 11.04 8.33 6.39
C LYS A 306 10.72 7.59 5.09
N PRO A 307 9.64 7.95 4.41
CA PRO A 307 9.35 7.50 3.06
C PRO A 307 10.21 8.26 2.04
N TYR A 308 10.75 7.54 1.07
CA TYR A 308 11.44 8.08 -0.09
C TYR A 308 10.79 7.59 -1.38
N TRP A 309 10.89 8.41 -2.43
CA TRP A 309 10.46 8.07 -3.78
C TRP A 309 11.44 8.60 -4.84
N VAL A 310 11.51 7.89 -5.96
CA VAL A 310 12.44 8.13 -7.09
C VAL A 310 11.81 7.67 -8.39
N ASP A 311 12.17 8.28 -9.52
CA ASP A 311 11.71 7.88 -10.86
C ASP A 311 12.07 6.40 -11.13
N ALA A 312 11.08 5.58 -11.51
CA ALA A 312 11.25 4.16 -11.77
C ALA A 312 12.19 3.85 -12.95
N GLN A 313 12.53 4.84 -13.78
CA GLN A 313 13.58 4.74 -14.80
C GLN A 313 14.93 4.26 -14.23
N ILE A 314 15.20 4.41 -12.92
CA ILE A 314 16.39 3.79 -12.31
C ILE A 314 16.42 2.26 -12.43
N ILE A 315 15.28 1.59 -12.53
CA ILE A 315 15.19 0.13 -12.75
C ILE A 315 15.70 -0.19 -14.16
N GLU A 316 15.19 0.50 -15.17
CA GLU A 316 15.60 0.29 -16.57
C GLU A 316 17.06 0.70 -16.82
N ASN A 317 17.59 1.68 -16.07
CA ASN A 317 19.01 2.04 -16.11
C ASN A 317 19.94 0.92 -15.59
N LEU A 318 19.45 0.03 -14.71
CA LEU A 318 20.17 -1.14 -14.20
C LEU A 318 19.93 -2.41 -15.03
N ARG A 319 18.97 -2.40 -15.97
CA ARG A 319 18.63 -3.58 -16.76
C ARG A 319 19.79 -3.96 -17.70
N PRO A 320 20.30 -5.21 -17.65
CA PRO A 320 21.40 -5.65 -18.51
C PRO A 320 21.09 -5.45 -19.99
N LYS A 321 22.06 -4.88 -20.73
CA LYS A 321 21.96 -4.69 -22.19
C LYS A 321 22.03 -6.06 -22.89
N LYS A 322 21.27 -6.20 -23.97
CA LYS A 322 21.10 -7.42 -24.76
C LYS A 322 22.24 -7.65 -25.75
#